data_AF-A0A5M9QKV7-F1
#
_entry.id   AF-A0A5M9QKV7-F1
#
_cell.length_a   1.000
_cell.length_b   1.000
_cell.length_c   1.000
_cell.angle_alpha   90.00
_cell.angle_beta   90.00
_cell.angle_gamma   90.00
#
_symmetry.space_group_name_H-M   'P 1'
#
loop_
_entity.id
_entity.type
_entity.pdbx_description
1 polymer ?
#
loop_
_entity_poly.entity_id
_entity_poly.type
_entity_poly.pdbx_seq_one_letter_code
_entity_poly.pdbx_strand_id
1 'polypeptide(L)'
;MLGDRSVVARSLGRVLASVLLVVVCLCADTPNALSNDTLLLDKKTLESLLDGQESKRVDVVEILRAKERDLQGKSTQEKIEHYEKLLRSNGITPAPMPYKSGDYIQARFANADSSKKADLSKYYTSADKKSGAFASIMIGASRLSQLYTDGLYNKTNNVPKDEAGFVCTDTDKSGCKISGVFSNGEQGVEFVSNLFAFGGGFGYQKFFNPYLGSRLYGDGLLSAGKERIKDQAVGSFYYVLGGMNVDVLAELPFSLFAGQNRVLKDMAVGLYGGLSIGVLLLFDQANENLVKHTNGLTSKDVLWNYLLQVDYGFNLGASFSLTSRYKLDFGAKIPMSAVGLPSELRLGLESPASYSNGETLVSKDIVIKRTPFWYASFIMLF
;
A
#
# COMPACT_ATOMS: atom_id res chain seq x y z
N MET A 1 -2.69 6.58 49.84
CA MET A 1 -2.57 5.25 49.22
C MET A 1 -2.09 5.43 47.79
N LEU A 2 -0.77 5.38 47.59
CA LEU A 2 -0.13 5.33 46.28
C LEU A 2 0.38 3.89 46.13
N GLY A 3 -0.28 3.11 45.28
CA GLY A 3 0.06 1.73 44.96
C GLY A 3 0.49 1.61 43.49
N ASP A 4 1.79 1.37 43.34
CA ASP A 4 2.52 0.73 42.24
C ASP A 4 2.16 0.96 40.77
N ARG A 5 2.83 1.95 40.17
CA ARG A 5 3.14 2.03 38.72
C ARG A 5 4.54 1.50 38.38
N SER A 6 5.25 0.87 39.32
CA SER A 6 6.69 0.56 39.21
C SER A 6 7.02 -0.78 38.52
N VAL A 7 6.04 -1.67 38.37
CA VAL A 7 6.29 -3.05 37.88
C VAL A 7 6.25 -3.16 36.35
N VAL A 8 5.42 -2.35 35.68
CA VAL A 8 5.28 -2.40 34.21
C VAL A 8 6.50 -1.78 33.49
N ALA A 9 7.07 -0.70 34.04
CA ALA A 9 8.21 0.00 33.45
C ALA A 9 9.53 -0.80 33.50
N ARG A 10 9.66 -1.76 34.44
CA ARG A 10 10.86 -2.60 34.57
C ARG A 10 10.90 -3.77 33.59
N SER A 11 9.77 -4.15 32.97
CA SER A 11 9.70 -5.23 31.98
C SER A 11 10.09 -4.77 30.56
N LEU A 12 9.70 -3.55 30.15
CA LEU A 12 10.06 -3.00 28.84
C LEU A 12 11.55 -2.63 28.73
N GLY A 13 12.16 -2.16 29.83
CA GLY A 13 13.58 -1.78 29.83
C GLY A 13 14.55 -2.95 29.65
N ARG A 14 14.13 -4.19 29.97
CA ARG A 14 14.98 -5.39 29.82
C ARG A 14 14.91 -6.00 28.42
N VAL A 15 13.83 -5.79 27.67
CA VAL A 15 13.70 -6.29 26.29
C VAL A 15 14.48 -5.39 25.30
N LEU A 16 14.54 -4.07 25.54
CA LEU A 16 15.34 -3.17 24.70
C LEU A 16 16.85 -3.30 24.90
N ALA A 17 17.31 -3.71 26.10
CA ALA A 17 18.74 -3.90 26.38
C ALA A 17 19.32 -5.17 25.73
N SER A 18 18.48 -6.18 25.42
CA SER A 18 18.93 -7.44 24.80
C SER A 18 19.05 -7.37 23.28
N VAL A 19 18.45 -6.37 22.62
CA VAL A 19 18.54 -6.19 21.16
C VAL A 19 19.74 -5.32 20.77
N LEU A 20 20.31 -4.55 21.70
CA LEU A 20 21.44 -3.65 21.42
C LEU A 20 22.83 -4.32 21.53
N LEU A 21 22.91 -5.58 21.99
CA LEU A 21 24.19 -6.24 22.32
C LEU A 21 24.72 -7.21 21.25
N VAL A 22 24.12 -7.27 20.05
CA VAL A 22 24.51 -8.25 19.00
C VAL A 22 25.24 -7.62 17.80
N VAL A 23 25.51 -6.31 17.79
CA VAL A 23 26.07 -5.63 16.59
C VAL A 23 27.44 -4.96 16.81
N VAL A 24 28.13 -5.21 17.94
CA VAL A 24 29.48 -4.65 18.17
C VAL A 24 30.52 -5.75 18.34
N CYS A 25 31.10 -6.17 17.22
CA CYS A 25 32.38 -6.88 17.02
C CYS A 25 32.48 -7.11 15.50
N LEU A 26 33.33 -6.48 14.68
CA LEU A 26 34.79 -6.31 14.78
C LEU A 26 35.27 -5.20 13.81
N CYS A 27 36.11 -4.30 14.31
CA CYS A 27 37.19 -3.61 13.56
C CYS A 27 38.43 -4.54 13.55
N ALA A 28 39.53 -4.40 12.81
CA ALA A 28 40.12 -3.50 11.82
C ALA A 28 41.27 -4.31 11.16
N ASP A 29 41.86 -3.83 10.06
CA ASP A 29 43.33 -3.67 9.91
C ASP A 29 43.73 -3.16 8.51
N THR A 30 44.69 -2.23 8.51
CA THR A 30 45.57 -1.76 7.42
C THR A 30 47.03 -1.97 7.91
N PRO A 31 48.17 -1.76 7.18
CA PRO A 31 48.41 -0.96 5.95
C PRO A 31 49.58 -1.41 5.00
N ASN A 32 49.89 -0.54 4.01
CA ASN A 32 51.21 -0.18 3.40
C ASN A 32 51.71 -0.71 2.02
N ALA A 33 51.95 0.28 1.13
CA ALA A 33 53.15 0.59 0.31
C ALA A 33 53.43 -0.03 -1.10
N LEU A 34 53.42 0.88 -2.09
CA LEU A 34 54.36 1.15 -3.22
C LEU A 34 54.75 0.11 -4.32
N SER A 35 54.61 0.61 -5.57
CA SER A 35 55.47 0.47 -6.78
C SER A 35 55.52 -0.86 -7.54
N ASN A 36 54.96 -0.87 -8.77
CA ASN A 36 55.68 -0.95 -10.06
C ASN A 36 54.70 -1.31 -11.20
N ASP A 37 54.89 -0.64 -12.34
CA ASP A 37 54.21 -0.93 -13.60
C ASP A 37 54.35 -2.41 -13.99
N THR A 38 53.24 -3.13 -14.09
CA THR A 38 53.03 -4.29 -14.97
C THR A 38 51.61 -4.81 -14.78
N LEU A 39 50.84 -4.88 -15.88
CA LEU A 39 49.50 -5.44 -15.89
C LEU A 39 49.62 -6.97 -15.68
N LEU A 40 49.42 -7.44 -14.46
CA LEU A 40 49.48 -8.87 -14.12
C LEU A 40 48.20 -9.57 -14.59
N LEU A 41 48.26 -10.17 -15.77
CA LEU A 41 47.31 -11.20 -16.18
C LEU A 41 47.48 -12.42 -15.28
N ASP A 42 46.36 -13.01 -14.86
CA ASP A 42 46.33 -14.26 -14.09
C ASP A 42 47.09 -15.37 -14.85
N LYS A 43 47.96 -16.07 -14.12
CA LYS A 43 48.86 -17.12 -14.63
C LYS A 43 48.10 -18.24 -15.32
N LYS A 44 46.90 -18.59 -14.84
CA LYS A 44 46.01 -19.57 -15.51
C LYS A 44 45.52 -19.10 -16.87
N THR A 45 45.28 -17.80 -17.02
CA THR A 45 44.83 -17.19 -18.28
C THR A 45 45.98 -17.07 -19.27
N LEU A 46 47.20 -16.82 -18.77
CA LEU A 46 48.42 -16.78 -19.58
C LEU A 46 48.81 -18.19 -20.07
N GLU A 47 48.72 -19.20 -19.20
CA GLU A 47 49.03 -20.60 -19.54
C GLU A 47 48.02 -21.19 -20.53
N SER A 48 46.73 -20.86 -20.45
CA SER A 48 45.74 -21.31 -21.44
C SER A 48 45.88 -20.64 -22.82
N LEU A 49 46.53 -19.47 -22.89
CA LEU A 49 46.77 -18.74 -24.13
C LEU A 49 48.10 -19.11 -24.80
N LEU A 50 49.03 -19.69 -24.04
CA LEU A 50 50.38 -20.07 -24.49
C LEU A 50 50.53 -21.57 -24.78
N ASP A 51 49.49 -22.38 -24.53
CA ASP A 51 49.52 -23.80 -24.86
C ASP A 51 49.50 -23.97 -26.40
N GLY A 52 50.70 -24.08 -26.98
CA GLY A 52 50.92 -24.52 -28.36
C GLY A 52 51.34 -23.47 -29.40
N GLN A 53 51.59 -22.20 -29.07
CA GLN A 53 52.13 -21.24 -30.06
C GLN A 53 53.23 -20.32 -29.51
N GLU A 54 54.46 -20.56 -29.97
CA GLU A 54 55.56 -19.61 -29.86
C GLU A 54 55.24 -18.31 -30.62
N SER A 55 55.43 -17.17 -29.94
CA SER A 55 55.66 -15.85 -30.56
C SER A 55 54.54 -15.30 -31.45
N LYS A 56 53.36 -15.03 -30.88
CA LYS A 56 52.43 -14.03 -31.43
C LYS A 56 52.17 -12.91 -30.44
N ARG A 57 52.28 -11.67 -30.93
CA ARG A 57 51.83 -10.48 -30.21
C ARG A 57 50.40 -10.73 -29.71
N VAL A 58 50.23 -10.67 -28.40
CA VAL A 58 48.94 -10.76 -27.74
C VAL A 58 48.08 -9.60 -28.23
N ASP A 59 47.11 -9.88 -29.10
CA ASP A 59 46.17 -8.87 -29.56
C ASP A 59 45.15 -8.60 -28.45
N VAL A 60 45.31 -7.44 -27.81
CA VAL A 60 44.43 -6.95 -26.74
C VAL A 60 42.97 -6.93 -27.19
N VAL A 61 42.70 -6.71 -28.48
CA VAL A 61 41.35 -6.70 -29.05
C VAL A 61 40.72 -8.09 -29.04
N GLU A 62 41.53 -9.14 -29.27
CA GLU A 62 41.04 -10.52 -29.30
C GLU A 62 40.72 -11.04 -27.89
N ILE A 63 41.53 -10.64 -26.89
CA ILE A 63 41.25 -10.90 -25.46
C ILE A 63 39.97 -10.20 -25.01
N LEU A 64 39.78 -8.94 -25.40
CA LEU A 64 38.57 -8.18 -25.06
C LEU A 64 37.32 -8.83 -25.68
N ARG A 65 37.40 -9.27 -26.94
CA ARG A 65 36.30 -10.00 -27.62
C ARG A 65 36.03 -11.38 -27.03
N ALA A 66 37.05 -12.08 -26.54
CA ALA A 66 36.89 -13.36 -25.85
C ALA A 66 36.17 -13.18 -24.50
N LYS A 67 36.54 -12.14 -23.74
CA LYS A 67 35.88 -11.79 -22.47
C LYS A 67 34.45 -11.27 -22.68
N GLU A 68 34.19 -10.53 -23.75
CA GLU A 68 32.84 -10.06 -24.08
C GLU A 68 31.90 -11.20 -24.47
N ARG A 69 32.43 -12.23 -25.16
CA ARG A 69 31.69 -13.49 -25.42
C ARG A 69 31.35 -14.25 -24.14
N ASP A 70 32.25 -14.28 -23.16
CA ASP A 70 32.03 -14.95 -21.87
C ASP A 70 30.99 -14.23 -20.96
N LEU A 71 30.63 -12.99 -21.32
CA LEU A 71 29.61 -12.19 -20.67
C LEU A 71 28.28 -12.19 -21.43
N GLN A 72 28.19 -12.82 -22.61
CA GLN A 72 26.91 -12.94 -23.33
C GLN A 72 25.93 -13.83 -22.56
N GLY A 73 24.68 -13.38 -22.43
CA GLY A 73 23.62 -14.08 -21.68
C GLY A 73 23.61 -13.86 -20.17
N LYS A 74 24.66 -13.28 -19.57
CA LYS A 74 24.69 -12.94 -18.13
C LYS A 74 23.88 -11.68 -17.83
N SER A 75 23.32 -11.61 -16.62
CA SER A 75 22.57 -10.47 -16.13
C SER A 75 23.45 -9.22 -16.02
N THR A 76 22.83 -8.04 -16.05
CA THR A 76 23.56 -6.76 -15.94
C THR A 76 24.36 -6.67 -14.63
N GLN A 77 23.86 -7.25 -13.54
CA GLN A 77 24.52 -7.27 -12.24
C GLN A 77 25.81 -8.12 -12.28
N GLU A 78 25.77 -9.30 -12.90
CA GLU A 78 26.94 -10.18 -13.03
C GLU A 78 28.02 -9.58 -13.93
N LYS A 79 27.62 -8.84 -14.96
CA LYS A 79 28.54 -8.08 -15.81
C LYS A 79 29.24 -6.97 -15.01
N ILE A 80 28.47 -6.24 -14.21
CA ILE A 80 28.98 -5.17 -13.34
C ILE A 80 30.00 -5.72 -12.35
N GLU A 81 29.67 -6.80 -11.65
CA GLU A 81 30.58 -7.44 -10.69
C GLU A 81 31.87 -7.95 -11.35
N HIS A 82 31.75 -8.50 -12.56
CA HIS A 82 32.91 -8.93 -13.34
C HIS A 82 33.84 -7.76 -13.67
N TYR A 83 33.31 -6.63 -14.15
CA TYR A 83 34.13 -5.46 -14.47
C TYR A 83 34.68 -4.76 -13.22
N GLU A 84 33.94 -4.70 -12.12
CA GLU A 84 34.45 -4.17 -10.85
C GLU A 84 35.62 -5.00 -10.32
N LYS A 85 35.53 -6.33 -10.40
CA LYS A 85 36.61 -7.24 -10.02
C LYS A 85 37.86 -7.03 -10.89
N LEU A 86 37.65 -6.82 -12.20
CA LEU A 86 38.72 -6.57 -13.15
C LEU A 86 39.38 -5.20 -12.93
N LEU A 87 38.62 -4.17 -12.57
CA LEU A 87 39.17 -2.86 -12.23
C LEU A 87 40.00 -2.94 -10.94
N ARG A 88 39.46 -3.60 -9.89
CA ARG A 88 40.15 -3.80 -8.62
C ARG A 88 41.43 -4.61 -8.77
N SER A 89 41.45 -5.65 -9.61
CA SER A 89 42.65 -6.43 -9.88
C SER A 89 43.75 -5.63 -10.60
N ASN A 90 43.40 -4.51 -11.24
CA ASN A 90 44.34 -3.62 -11.92
C ASN A 90 44.69 -2.37 -11.07
N GLY A 91 44.45 -2.42 -9.75
CA GLY A 91 44.77 -1.32 -8.84
C GLY A 91 43.86 -0.10 -8.98
N ILE A 92 42.84 -0.16 -9.85
CA ILE A 92 41.82 0.87 -9.98
C ILE A 92 40.76 0.57 -8.93
N THR A 93 40.59 1.46 -7.95
CA THR A 93 39.44 1.37 -7.04
C THR A 93 38.24 1.98 -7.76
N PRO A 94 37.28 1.18 -8.28
CA PRO A 94 36.08 1.74 -8.86
C PRO A 94 35.39 2.58 -7.78
N ALA A 95 35.19 3.87 -8.07
CA ALA A 95 34.35 4.70 -7.24
C ALA A 95 32.98 4.00 -7.13
N PRO A 96 32.37 3.94 -5.93
CA PRO A 96 31.10 3.24 -5.74
C PRO A 96 30.13 3.71 -6.81
N MET A 97 29.70 2.78 -7.68
CA MET A 97 28.88 3.11 -8.82
C MET A 97 27.59 3.76 -8.34
N PRO A 98 27.30 5.01 -8.73
CA PRO A 98 26.12 5.71 -8.23
C PRO A 98 24.93 5.37 -9.13
N TYR A 99 24.48 4.12 -9.12
CA TYR A 99 23.22 3.78 -9.78
C TYR A 99 22.04 4.25 -8.92
N LYS A 100 21.58 5.47 -9.23
CA LYS A 100 20.17 5.93 -9.31
C LYS A 100 20.02 7.46 -9.45
N SER A 101 21.10 8.23 -9.27
CA SER A 101 21.11 9.69 -9.43
C SER A 101 22.23 10.24 -10.33
N GLY A 102 23.32 9.49 -10.54
CA GLY A 102 24.46 9.91 -11.35
C GLY A 102 24.11 10.16 -12.82
N ASP A 103 23.41 9.23 -13.47
CA ASP A 103 23.06 9.32 -14.90
C ASP A 103 22.11 10.49 -15.20
N TYR A 104 21.14 10.75 -14.30
CA TYR A 104 20.26 11.90 -14.42
C TYR A 104 21.02 13.22 -14.29
N ILE A 105 21.93 13.32 -13.31
CA ILE A 105 22.72 14.54 -13.11
C ILE A 105 23.67 14.77 -14.29
N GLN A 106 24.32 13.71 -14.77
CA GLN A 106 25.22 13.80 -15.93
C GLN A 106 24.48 14.15 -17.22
N ALA A 107 23.32 13.55 -17.47
CA ALA A 107 22.52 13.83 -18.67
C ALA A 107 21.84 15.21 -18.63
N ARG A 108 21.25 15.59 -17.50
CA ARG A 108 20.49 16.86 -17.37
C ARG A 108 21.38 18.07 -17.11
N PHE A 109 22.51 17.87 -16.44
CA PHE A 109 23.47 18.93 -16.06
C PHE A 109 24.87 18.63 -16.60
N ALA A 110 24.97 18.25 -17.88
CA ALA A 110 26.24 17.91 -18.54
C ALA A 110 27.32 19.00 -18.35
N ASN A 111 26.91 20.27 -18.46
CA ASN A 111 27.79 21.45 -18.39
C ASN A 111 28.01 22.00 -16.96
N ALA A 112 27.44 21.37 -15.92
CA ALA A 112 27.68 21.79 -14.55
C ALA A 112 29.10 21.40 -14.10
N ASP A 113 29.71 22.26 -13.29
CA ASP A 113 31.00 21.99 -12.66
C ASP A 113 30.92 20.79 -11.69
N SER A 114 32.09 20.27 -11.32
CA SER A 114 32.19 19.10 -10.43
C SER A 114 31.59 19.37 -9.04
N SER A 115 31.72 20.60 -8.53
CA SER A 115 31.17 21.02 -7.24
C SER A 115 29.64 20.98 -7.23
N LYS A 116 29.00 21.57 -8.25
CA LYS A 116 27.54 21.57 -8.43
C LYS A 116 27.02 20.17 -8.68
N LYS A 117 27.74 19.33 -9.42
CA LYS A 117 27.38 17.90 -9.58
C LYS A 117 27.46 17.13 -8.25
N ALA A 118 28.45 17.43 -7.40
CA ALA A 118 28.56 16.83 -6.08
C ALA A 118 27.42 17.26 -5.14
N ASP A 119 27.02 18.53 -5.18
CA ASP A 119 25.89 19.03 -4.39
C ASP A 119 24.55 18.46 -4.87
N LEU A 120 24.35 18.38 -6.19
CA LEU A 120 23.20 17.68 -6.78
C LEU A 120 23.17 16.20 -6.38
N SER A 121 24.32 15.53 -6.37
CA SER A 121 24.41 14.13 -5.96
C SER A 121 23.98 13.95 -4.50
N LYS A 122 24.44 14.82 -3.58
CA LYS A 122 23.98 14.81 -2.18
C LYS A 122 22.48 15.06 -2.07
N TYR A 123 21.95 15.99 -2.86
CA TYR A 123 20.52 16.31 -2.91
C TYR A 123 19.70 15.08 -3.33
N TYR A 124 20.04 14.43 -4.45
CA TYR A 124 19.32 13.25 -4.93
C TYR A 124 19.53 12.01 -4.06
N THR A 125 20.67 11.87 -3.39
CA THR A 125 20.91 10.81 -2.41
C THR A 125 19.88 10.84 -1.28
N SER A 126 19.43 12.02 -0.86
CA SER A 126 18.36 12.16 0.13
C SER A 126 17.02 11.61 -0.37
N ALA A 127 16.69 11.87 -1.65
CA ALA A 127 15.49 11.32 -2.29
C ALA A 127 15.58 9.79 -2.44
N ASP A 128 16.75 9.26 -2.80
CA ASP A 128 16.96 7.82 -2.94
C ASP A 128 16.82 7.08 -1.61
N LYS A 129 17.28 7.66 -0.49
CA LYS A 129 17.09 7.09 0.86
C LYS A 129 15.63 6.96 1.29
N LYS A 130 14.75 7.77 0.72
CA LYS A 130 13.31 7.74 0.95
C LYS A 130 12.58 6.87 -0.08
N SER A 131 13.29 6.33 -1.07
CA SER A 131 12.71 5.54 -2.15
C SER A 131 12.97 4.06 -1.91
N GLY A 132 11.96 3.23 -2.07
CA GLY A 132 12.10 1.81 -1.82
C GLY A 132 10.76 1.10 -1.72
N ALA A 133 10.86 -0.22 -1.60
CA ALA A 133 9.73 -1.03 -1.20
C ALA A 133 9.38 -0.70 0.25
N PHE A 134 8.10 -0.85 0.61
CA PHE A 134 7.66 -0.67 1.98
C PHE A 134 6.58 -1.66 2.35
N ALA A 135 6.46 -1.89 3.66
CA ALA A 135 5.33 -2.57 4.27
C ALA A 135 4.71 -1.64 5.32
N SER A 136 3.41 -1.83 5.57
CA SER A 136 2.68 -1.04 6.54
C SER A 136 1.73 -1.88 7.38
N ILE A 137 1.49 -1.41 8.60
CA ILE A 137 0.40 -1.86 9.46
C ILE A 137 -0.52 -0.67 9.73
N MET A 138 -1.82 -0.94 9.76
CA MET A 138 -2.85 0.08 9.72
C MET A 138 -3.95 -0.23 10.73
N ILE A 139 -4.40 0.81 11.42
CA ILE A 139 -5.66 0.81 12.17
C ILE A 139 -6.51 1.97 11.69
N GLY A 140 -7.83 1.81 11.73
CA GLY A 140 -8.70 2.93 11.42
C GLY A 140 -10.16 2.69 11.75
N ALA A 141 -10.94 3.75 11.54
CA ALA A 141 -12.36 3.75 11.84
C ALA A 141 -13.18 4.49 10.77
N SER A 142 -14.41 4.03 10.59
CA SER A 142 -15.40 4.62 9.70
C SER A 142 -16.81 4.27 10.18
N ARG A 143 -17.82 4.86 9.56
CA ARG A 143 -19.22 4.49 9.72
C ARG A 143 -19.79 4.06 8.38
N LEU A 144 -20.44 2.91 8.38
CA LEU A 144 -21.21 2.36 7.28
C LEU A 144 -22.70 2.55 7.58
N SER A 145 -23.44 3.10 6.63
CA SER A 145 -24.89 3.18 6.65
C SER A 145 -25.44 2.44 5.43
N GLN A 146 -26.41 1.57 5.65
CA GLN A 146 -27.14 0.86 4.60
C GLN A 146 -28.60 1.27 4.71
N LEU A 147 -29.15 1.86 3.65
CA LEU A 147 -30.56 2.24 3.60
C LEU A 147 -31.28 1.25 2.69
N TYR A 148 -32.15 0.42 3.27
CA TYR A 148 -33.05 -0.43 2.51
C TYR A 148 -34.39 0.28 2.30
N THR A 149 -34.81 0.46 1.06
CA THR A 149 -36.12 1.03 0.72
C THR A 149 -36.84 0.12 -0.26
N ASP A 150 -37.95 -0.47 0.19
CA ASP A 150 -38.69 -1.48 -0.57
C ASP A 150 -39.25 -0.89 -1.88
N GLY A 151 -38.92 -1.56 -3.00
CA GLY A 151 -39.28 -1.16 -4.35
C GLY A 151 -38.61 0.12 -4.83
N LEU A 152 -37.50 0.56 -4.21
CA LEU A 152 -36.74 1.74 -4.64
C LEU A 152 -36.32 1.64 -6.10
N TYR A 153 -35.74 0.50 -6.51
CA TYR A 153 -35.30 0.29 -7.89
C TYR A 153 -36.46 0.47 -8.88
N ASN A 154 -37.64 -0.05 -8.55
CA ASN A 154 -38.83 0.00 -9.40
C ASN A 154 -39.35 1.43 -9.53
N LYS A 155 -39.41 2.17 -8.42
CA LYS A 155 -39.77 3.59 -8.38
C LYS A 155 -38.79 4.44 -9.19
N THR A 156 -37.48 4.20 -9.08
CA THR A 156 -36.45 4.97 -9.78
C THR A 156 -36.46 4.73 -11.29
N ASN A 157 -36.82 3.53 -11.74
CA ASN A 157 -36.80 3.17 -13.16
C ASN A 157 -38.19 3.22 -13.83
N ASN A 158 -39.20 3.81 -13.18
CA ASN A 158 -40.58 3.88 -13.66
C ASN A 158 -41.12 2.53 -14.15
N VAL A 159 -40.77 1.44 -13.44
CA VAL A 159 -41.35 0.14 -13.76
C VAL A 159 -42.84 0.21 -13.40
N PRO A 160 -43.77 -0.10 -14.34
CA PRO A 160 -45.20 0.00 -14.07
C PRO A 160 -45.56 -0.82 -12.83
N LYS A 161 -46.29 -0.20 -11.89
CA LYS A 161 -47.03 -0.96 -10.89
C LYS A 161 -48.06 -1.83 -11.61
N ASP A 162 -48.39 -2.98 -11.05
CA ASP A 162 -49.51 -3.82 -11.49
C ASP A 162 -50.81 -3.00 -11.56
N GLU A 163 -51.05 -2.34 -12.70
CA GLU A 163 -52.37 -1.93 -13.12
C GLU A 163 -53.05 -3.16 -13.72
N ALA A 164 -54.34 -3.34 -13.41
CA ALA A 164 -55.12 -4.52 -13.76
C ALA A 164 -54.94 -4.91 -15.25
N GLY A 165 -54.14 -5.95 -15.51
CA GLY A 165 -53.90 -6.48 -16.85
C GLY A 165 -52.43 -6.69 -17.24
N PHE A 166 -51.46 -6.23 -16.45
CA PHE A 166 -50.04 -6.54 -16.69
C PHE A 166 -49.62 -7.77 -15.86
N VAL A 167 -49.02 -8.77 -16.52
CA VAL A 167 -48.45 -9.97 -15.86
C VAL A 167 -46.94 -9.82 -15.93
N CYS A 168 -46.28 -9.61 -14.78
CA CYS A 168 -44.83 -9.58 -14.72
C CYS A 168 -44.30 -10.94 -15.20
N THR A 169 -43.67 -10.97 -16.38
CA THR A 169 -43.18 -12.20 -17.00
C THR A 169 -41.91 -12.69 -16.29
N ASP A 170 -41.58 -13.98 -16.44
CA ASP A 170 -40.47 -14.62 -15.73
C ASP A 170 -39.10 -13.95 -15.97
N THR A 171 -38.97 -13.14 -17.02
CA THR A 171 -37.77 -12.37 -17.39
C THR A 171 -37.64 -11.00 -16.71
N ASP A 172 -38.71 -10.48 -16.08
CA ASP A 172 -38.77 -9.12 -15.49
C ASP A 172 -39.04 -9.12 -13.96
N LYS A 173 -38.71 -10.22 -13.27
CA LYS A 173 -39.04 -10.46 -11.85
C LYS A 173 -38.52 -9.42 -10.83
N SER A 174 -37.53 -8.61 -11.18
CA SER A 174 -37.06 -7.55 -10.27
C SER A 174 -38.00 -6.34 -10.22
N GLY A 175 -38.88 -6.19 -11.22
CA GLY A 175 -39.63 -4.96 -11.52
C GLY A 175 -40.93 -4.72 -10.74
N CYS A 176 -41.54 -5.76 -10.18
CA CYS A 176 -42.88 -5.68 -9.57
C CYS A 176 -42.90 -6.07 -8.08
N LYS A 177 -41.77 -6.44 -7.51
CA LYS A 177 -41.72 -7.06 -6.19
C LYS A 177 -41.46 -6.03 -5.09
N ILE A 178 -42.47 -5.72 -4.31
CA ILE A 178 -42.28 -5.25 -2.93
C ILE A 178 -42.08 -6.50 -2.07
N SER A 179 -40.95 -6.58 -1.37
CA SER A 179 -40.65 -7.77 -0.56
C SER A 179 -41.59 -7.86 0.65
N GLY A 180 -42.08 -6.71 1.15
CA GLY A 180 -42.91 -6.63 2.35
C GLY A 180 -42.21 -7.15 3.61
N VAL A 181 -40.88 -7.35 3.56
CA VAL A 181 -40.12 -7.97 4.63
C VAL A 181 -40.08 -7.06 5.86
N PHE A 182 -39.76 -5.78 5.67
CA PHE A 182 -39.61 -4.83 6.77
C PHE A 182 -40.90 -4.06 7.04
N SER A 183 -41.23 -3.87 8.32
CA SER A 183 -42.47 -3.21 8.75
C SER A 183 -42.58 -1.75 8.30
N ASN A 184 -41.44 -1.07 8.06
CA ASN A 184 -41.34 0.27 7.49
C ASN A 184 -40.52 0.29 6.19
N GLY A 185 -40.56 -0.81 5.43
CA GLY A 185 -39.72 -0.99 4.23
C GLY A 185 -39.93 0.11 3.18
N GLU A 186 -41.18 0.55 2.95
CA GLU A 186 -41.48 1.57 1.94
C GLU A 186 -40.95 2.97 2.30
N GLN A 187 -40.89 3.31 3.60
CA GLN A 187 -40.36 4.58 4.10
C GLN A 187 -38.84 4.59 4.21
N GLY A 188 -38.21 3.41 4.16
CA GLY A 188 -36.78 3.23 4.29
C GLY A 188 -36.37 2.83 5.71
N VAL A 189 -35.52 1.81 5.79
CA VAL A 189 -34.92 1.31 7.05
C VAL A 189 -33.41 1.53 6.98
N GLU A 190 -32.90 2.36 7.89
CA GLU A 190 -31.46 2.63 8.01
C GLU A 190 -30.80 1.66 8.98
N PHE A 191 -29.73 1.02 8.50
CA PHE A 191 -28.84 0.17 9.24
C PHE A 191 -27.50 0.87 9.41
N VAL A 192 -27.01 0.94 10.64
CA VAL A 192 -25.78 1.66 10.98
C VAL A 192 -24.78 0.73 11.63
N SER A 193 -23.55 0.79 11.12
CA SER A 193 -22.41 0.00 11.57
C SER A 193 -21.19 0.90 11.78
N ASN A 194 -20.58 0.83 12.97
CA ASN A 194 -19.27 1.43 13.21
C ASN A 194 -18.20 0.44 12.80
N LEU A 195 -17.36 0.83 11.84
CA LEU A 195 -16.24 0.05 11.35
C LEU A 195 -15.01 0.41 12.18
N PHE A 196 -14.41 -0.58 12.82
CA PHE A 196 -13.06 -0.49 13.38
C PHE A 196 -12.22 -1.53 12.66
N ALA A 197 -11.36 -1.09 11.76
CA ALA A 197 -10.57 -1.99 10.93
C ALA A 197 -9.10 -2.02 11.36
N PHE A 198 -8.53 -3.20 11.21
CA PHE A 198 -7.09 -3.45 11.30
C PHE A 198 -6.62 -4.04 9.98
N GLY A 199 -5.38 -3.77 9.60
CA GLY A 199 -4.86 -4.26 8.36
C GLY A 199 -3.42 -3.82 8.11
N GLY A 200 -3.06 -3.81 6.84
CA GLY A 200 -1.73 -3.45 6.40
C GLY A 200 -1.62 -3.43 4.89
N GLY A 201 -0.44 -3.12 4.40
CA GLY A 201 -0.18 -3.01 2.97
C GLY A 201 1.28 -3.20 2.62
N PHE A 202 1.52 -3.29 1.33
CA PHE A 202 2.86 -3.33 0.76
C PHE A 202 2.88 -2.53 -0.54
N GLY A 203 4.02 -1.96 -0.86
CA GLY A 203 4.13 -1.19 -2.09
C GLY A 203 5.53 -0.67 -2.33
N TYR A 204 5.59 0.30 -3.23
CA TYR A 204 6.81 0.97 -3.60
C TYR A 204 6.59 2.47 -3.66
N GLN A 205 7.52 3.23 -3.07
CA GLN A 205 7.53 4.69 -3.18
C GLN A 205 8.82 5.16 -3.85
N LYS A 206 8.71 6.21 -4.67
CA LYS A 206 9.84 6.87 -5.31
C LYS A 206 9.75 8.36 -5.08
N PHE A 207 10.82 8.94 -4.55
CA PHE A 207 11.01 10.39 -4.51
C PHE A 207 11.81 10.82 -5.73
N PHE A 208 11.26 11.76 -6.50
CA PHE A 208 11.92 12.37 -7.66
C PHE A 208 12.90 13.46 -7.25
N ASN A 209 12.64 14.07 -6.09
CA ASN A 209 13.52 14.98 -5.39
C ASN A 209 13.25 14.83 -3.87
N PRO A 210 14.04 15.45 -2.96
CA PRO A 210 13.88 15.31 -1.51
C PRO A 210 12.51 15.67 -0.95
N TYR A 211 11.70 16.41 -1.72
CA TYR A 211 10.40 16.93 -1.32
C TYR A 211 9.24 16.22 -1.99
N LEU A 212 9.36 15.87 -3.27
CA LEU A 212 8.26 15.34 -4.08
C LEU A 212 8.53 13.89 -4.47
N GLY A 213 7.50 13.06 -4.29
CA GLY A 213 7.51 11.66 -4.68
C GLY A 213 6.13 11.15 -5.06
N SER A 214 6.08 9.86 -5.36
CA SER A 214 4.84 9.12 -5.54
C SER A 214 4.97 7.74 -4.91
N ARG A 215 3.84 7.10 -4.65
CA ARG A 215 3.78 5.69 -4.24
C ARG A 215 2.64 4.95 -4.90
N LEU A 216 2.88 3.68 -5.16
CA LEU A 216 1.89 2.69 -5.58
C LEU A 216 1.89 1.58 -4.53
N TYR A 217 0.73 1.22 -4.00
CA TYR A 217 0.64 0.19 -2.96
C TYR A 217 -0.71 -0.51 -2.94
N GLY A 218 -0.65 -1.78 -2.54
CA GLY A 218 -1.83 -2.56 -2.16
C GLY A 218 -2.02 -2.50 -0.65
N ASP A 219 -3.26 -2.37 -0.19
CA ASP A 219 -3.62 -2.52 1.21
C ASP A 219 -4.87 -3.39 1.40
N GLY A 220 -5.02 -3.89 2.63
CA GLY A 220 -6.15 -4.70 3.06
C GLY A 220 -6.55 -4.33 4.46
N LEU A 221 -7.85 -4.14 4.67
CA LEU A 221 -8.48 -3.79 5.94
C LEU A 221 -9.57 -4.80 6.28
N LEU A 222 -9.58 -5.24 7.53
CA LEU A 222 -10.55 -6.18 8.08
C LEU A 222 -11.25 -5.53 9.27
N SER A 223 -12.58 -5.55 9.29
CA SER A 223 -13.40 -5.05 10.39
C SER A 223 -14.51 -6.06 10.68
N ALA A 224 -14.90 -6.15 11.95
CA ALA A 224 -16.11 -6.86 12.36
C ALA A 224 -16.83 -6.02 13.40
N GLY A 225 -18.16 -6.13 13.46
CA GLY A 225 -18.93 -5.30 14.37
C GLY A 225 -20.40 -5.67 14.43
N LYS A 226 -21.20 -4.76 15.00
CA LYS A 226 -22.64 -4.90 15.15
C LYS A 226 -23.35 -3.98 14.18
N GLU A 227 -24.39 -4.51 13.56
CA GLU A 227 -25.34 -3.77 12.75
C GLU A 227 -26.55 -3.38 13.58
N ARG A 228 -27.00 -2.13 13.44
CA ARG A 228 -28.06 -1.55 14.27
C ARG A 228 -29.13 -0.89 13.42
N ILE A 229 -30.39 -1.09 13.81
CA ILE A 229 -31.50 -0.23 13.40
C ILE A 229 -31.78 0.69 14.58
N LYS A 230 -31.66 2.01 14.37
CA LYS A 230 -31.67 3.00 15.48
C LYS A 230 -30.61 2.60 16.52
N ASP A 231 -31.00 2.41 17.79
CA ASP A 231 -30.09 2.03 18.88
C ASP A 231 -30.05 0.51 19.15
N GLN A 232 -30.85 -0.28 18.44
CA GLN A 232 -30.96 -1.72 18.68
C GLN A 232 -30.05 -2.52 17.74
N ALA A 233 -29.20 -3.37 18.30
CA ALA A 233 -28.40 -4.31 17.51
C ALA A 233 -29.29 -5.42 16.94
N VAL A 234 -29.33 -5.51 15.62
CA VAL A 234 -30.13 -6.50 14.87
C VAL A 234 -29.27 -7.59 14.22
N GLY A 235 -27.96 -7.41 14.23
CA GLY A 235 -27.02 -8.40 13.71
C GLY A 235 -25.56 -8.03 13.94
N SER A 236 -24.69 -8.80 13.31
CA SER A 236 -23.24 -8.57 13.22
C SER A 236 -22.79 -8.59 11.76
N PHE A 237 -21.66 -7.99 11.48
CA PHE A 237 -21.08 -7.98 10.13
C PHE A 237 -19.58 -8.30 10.15
N TYR A 238 -19.11 -8.82 9.02
CA TYR A 238 -17.70 -8.93 8.65
C TYR A 238 -17.46 -8.12 7.39
N TYR A 239 -16.45 -7.25 7.44
CA TYR A 239 -16.14 -6.29 6.39
C TYR A 239 -14.67 -6.44 6.01
N VAL A 240 -14.42 -6.57 4.71
CA VAL A 240 -13.07 -6.58 4.14
C VAL A 240 -13.00 -5.51 3.05
N LEU A 241 -11.95 -4.70 3.08
CA LEU A 241 -11.64 -3.75 2.02
C LEU A 241 -10.21 -3.97 1.56
N GLY A 242 -10.05 -4.50 0.35
CA GLY A 242 -8.76 -4.56 -0.34
C GLY A 242 -8.65 -3.40 -1.31
N GLY A 243 -7.50 -2.74 -1.41
CA GLY A 243 -7.33 -1.55 -2.25
C GLY A 243 -5.99 -1.53 -2.97
N MET A 244 -5.99 -1.00 -4.19
CA MET A 244 -4.82 -0.52 -4.92
C MET A 244 -4.84 1.00 -4.93
N ASN A 245 -3.71 1.60 -4.56
CA ASN A 245 -3.61 3.01 -4.25
C ASN A 245 -2.45 3.66 -5.00
N VAL A 246 -2.67 4.87 -5.51
CA VAL A 246 -1.63 5.70 -6.13
C VAL A 246 -1.67 7.08 -5.48
N ASP A 247 -0.60 7.45 -4.79
CA ASP A 247 -0.51 8.73 -4.09
C ASP A 247 0.68 9.56 -4.61
N VAL A 248 0.50 10.87 -4.65
CA VAL A 248 1.57 11.86 -4.72
C VAL A 248 1.96 12.27 -3.31
N LEU A 249 3.26 12.41 -3.07
CA LEU A 249 3.86 12.70 -1.77
C LEU A 249 4.55 14.06 -1.81
N ALA A 250 4.36 14.86 -0.78
CA ALA A 250 5.08 16.10 -0.53
C ALA A 250 5.63 16.10 0.90
N GLU A 251 6.94 16.15 1.09
CA GLU A 251 7.60 16.10 2.40
C GLU A 251 8.57 17.25 2.59
N LEU A 252 8.62 17.81 3.80
CA LEU A 252 9.57 18.84 4.21
C LEU A 252 10.38 18.33 5.42
N PRO A 253 11.72 18.26 5.32
CA PRO A 253 12.55 17.86 6.45
C PRO A 253 12.52 18.91 7.56
N PHE A 254 12.49 18.46 8.82
CA PHE A 254 12.51 19.36 9.98
C PHE A 254 13.78 20.21 10.06
N SER A 255 14.86 19.80 9.39
CA SER A 255 16.08 20.61 9.27
C SER A 255 15.85 22.00 8.65
N LEU A 256 14.76 22.20 7.89
CA LEU A 256 14.37 23.51 7.37
C LEU A 256 13.81 24.44 8.45
N PHE A 257 13.28 23.89 9.54
CA PHE A 257 12.56 24.62 10.58
C PHE A 257 13.26 24.61 11.94
N ALA A 258 14.07 23.59 12.23
CA ALA A 258 14.56 23.28 13.58
C ALA A 258 16.07 23.49 13.79
N GLY A 259 16.77 24.13 12.84
CA GLY A 259 18.21 24.42 12.96
C GLY A 259 19.10 23.17 13.05
N GLN A 260 20.31 23.33 13.59
CA GLN A 260 21.36 22.29 13.65
C GLN A 260 21.09 21.13 14.65
N ASN A 261 19.86 20.90 15.08
CA ASN A 261 19.58 19.79 15.99
C ASN A 261 19.73 18.44 15.26
N ARG A 262 20.76 17.66 15.65
CA ARG A 262 21.11 16.37 15.01
C ARG A 262 19.95 15.37 15.00
N VAL A 263 19.09 15.38 16.02
CA VAL A 263 17.97 14.43 16.15
C VAL A 263 16.83 14.78 15.17
N LEU A 264 16.56 16.06 14.97
CA LEU A 264 15.48 16.53 14.09
C LEU A 264 15.87 16.51 12.61
N LYS A 265 17.15 16.29 12.29
CA LYS A 265 17.66 16.33 10.92
C LYS A 265 17.11 15.20 10.04
N ASP A 266 16.85 14.04 10.63
CA ASP A 266 16.36 12.86 9.91
C ASP A 266 14.83 12.75 9.91
N MET A 267 14.15 13.68 10.59
CA MET A 267 12.70 13.73 10.67
C MET A 267 12.13 14.60 9.54
N ALA A 268 10.95 14.25 9.04
CA ALA A 268 10.22 15.07 8.07
C ALA A 268 8.72 15.04 8.32
N VAL A 269 8.03 16.10 7.93
CA VAL A 269 6.56 16.16 7.89
C VAL A 269 6.14 16.29 6.44
N GLY A 270 5.05 15.63 6.07
CA GLY A 270 4.55 15.65 4.71
C GLY A 270 3.05 15.54 4.62
N LEU A 271 2.58 15.65 3.38
CA LEU A 271 1.22 15.44 2.96
C LEU A 271 1.22 14.45 1.80
N TYR A 272 0.15 13.69 1.67
CA TYR A 272 -0.08 12.85 0.52
C TYR A 272 -1.52 12.94 0.04
N GLY A 273 -1.69 12.82 -1.26
CA GLY A 273 -2.99 12.88 -1.93
C GLY A 273 -3.00 11.94 -3.13
N GLY A 274 -4.09 11.20 -3.32
CA GLY A 274 -4.11 10.12 -4.31
C GLY A 274 -5.48 9.54 -4.61
N LEU A 275 -5.45 8.47 -5.39
CA LEU A 275 -6.62 7.69 -5.79
C LEU A 275 -6.52 6.27 -5.24
N SER A 276 -7.68 5.70 -4.91
CA SER A 276 -7.86 4.35 -4.43
C SER A 276 -8.90 3.65 -5.28
N ILE A 277 -8.59 2.44 -5.73
CA ILE A 277 -9.54 1.50 -6.32
C ILE A 277 -9.48 0.23 -5.49
N GLY A 278 -10.60 -0.16 -4.91
CA GLY A 278 -10.67 -1.30 -4.03
C GLY A 278 -11.85 -2.23 -4.32
N VAL A 279 -11.84 -3.35 -3.62
CA VAL A 279 -12.93 -4.30 -3.56
C VAL A 279 -13.36 -4.41 -2.11
N LEU A 280 -14.65 -4.19 -1.90
CA LEU A 280 -15.36 -4.34 -0.66
C LEU A 280 -16.05 -5.70 -0.66
N LEU A 281 -15.83 -6.45 0.42
CA LEU A 281 -16.57 -7.66 0.77
C LEU A 281 -17.29 -7.40 2.09
N LEU A 282 -18.58 -7.67 2.12
CA LEU A 282 -19.41 -7.54 3.32
C LEU A 282 -20.28 -8.79 3.48
N PHE A 283 -20.29 -9.32 4.69
CA PHE A 283 -21.16 -10.41 5.13
C PHE A 283 -21.87 -9.94 6.39
N ASP A 284 -23.15 -10.27 6.56
CA ASP A 284 -23.85 -10.01 7.80
C ASP A 284 -24.52 -11.27 8.35
N GLN A 285 -24.89 -11.21 9.62
CA GLN A 285 -25.56 -12.28 10.33
C GLN A 285 -26.60 -11.66 11.26
N ALA A 286 -27.84 -12.10 11.12
CA ALA A 286 -28.97 -11.64 11.92
C ALA A 286 -28.91 -12.17 13.36
N ASN A 287 -29.52 -11.42 14.27
CA ASN A 287 -29.83 -11.87 15.62
C ASN A 287 -31.35 -11.86 15.87
N GLU A 288 -31.76 -12.31 17.06
CA GLU A 288 -33.17 -12.41 17.47
C GLU A 288 -33.95 -11.08 17.42
N ASN A 289 -33.28 -9.94 17.51
CA ASN A 289 -33.95 -8.65 17.50
C ASN A 289 -34.40 -8.23 16.09
N LEU A 290 -33.85 -8.82 15.03
CA LEU A 290 -34.23 -8.48 13.65
C LEU A 290 -35.73 -8.71 13.41
N VAL A 291 -36.28 -9.78 14.01
CA VAL A 291 -37.70 -10.18 13.90
C VAL A 291 -38.67 -9.05 14.24
N LYS A 292 -38.28 -8.15 15.16
CA LYS A 292 -39.09 -7.00 15.59
C LYS A 292 -39.27 -5.95 14.49
N HIS A 293 -38.40 -5.97 13.47
CA HIS A 293 -38.38 -5.02 12.36
C HIS A 293 -38.85 -5.65 11.04
N THR A 294 -39.04 -6.97 11.01
CA THR A 294 -39.28 -7.77 9.78
C THR A 294 -40.67 -8.42 9.74
N ASN A 295 -41.71 -7.76 10.28
CA ASN A 295 -43.08 -8.31 10.33
C ASN A 295 -43.17 -9.73 10.93
N GLY A 296 -42.27 -10.08 11.86
CA GLY A 296 -42.19 -11.42 12.46
C GLY A 296 -41.41 -12.47 11.65
N LEU A 297 -40.85 -12.10 10.50
CA LEU A 297 -40.05 -12.99 9.65
C LEU A 297 -38.65 -13.21 10.21
N THR A 298 -38.11 -14.40 10.01
CA THR A 298 -36.74 -14.76 10.42
C THR A 298 -35.85 -14.89 9.20
N SER A 299 -34.56 -14.60 9.38
CA SER A 299 -33.50 -14.76 8.38
C SER A 299 -32.20 -15.11 9.09
N LYS A 300 -31.26 -15.73 8.37
CA LYS A 300 -29.87 -15.93 8.84
C LYS A 300 -29.04 -14.65 8.73
N ASP A 301 -29.38 -13.82 7.76
CA ASP A 301 -28.66 -12.62 7.34
C ASP A 301 -29.57 -11.40 7.52
N VAL A 302 -28.99 -10.22 7.79
CA VAL A 302 -29.72 -8.96 7.95
C VAL A 302 -30.11 -8.41 6.57
N LEU A 303 -29.12 -8.07 5.74
CA LEU A 303 -29.31 -7.54 4.39
C LEU A 303 -28.58 -8.38 3.34
N TRP A 304 -27.43 -8.95 3.69
CA TRP A 304 -26.50 -9.59 2.77
C TRP A 304 -25.99 -10.92 3.33
N ASN A 305 -26.28 -12.00 2.61
CA ASN A 305 -25.48 -13.21 2.72
C ASN A 305 -24.03 -12.89 2.30
N TYR A 306 -23.86 -12.22 1.16
CA TYR A 306 -22.59 -11.56 0.82
C TYR A 306 -22.80 -10.42 -0.18
N LEU A 307 -21.92 -9.43 -0.09
CA LEU A 307 -21.80 -8.33 -1.04
C LEU A 307 -20.36 -8.22 -1.50
N LEU A 308 -20.16 -8.25 -2.81
CA LEU A 308 -18.90 -7.91 -3.47
C LEU A 308 -19.10 -6.66 -4.31
N GLN A 309 -18.33 -5.61 -4.05
CA GLN A 309 -18.47 -4.34 -4.73
C GLN A 309 -17.10 -3.70 -5.01
N VAL A 310 -16.94 -3.07 -6.17
CA VAL A 310 -15.77 -2.21 -6.43
C VAL A 310 -16.02 -0.85 -5.80
N ASP A 311 -15.03 -0.34 -5.10
CA ASP A 311 -15.07 0.88 -4.31
C ASP A 311 -13.99 1.86 -4.79
N TYR A 312 -14.41 3.06 -5.17
CA TYR A 312 -13.53 4.12 -5.64
C TYR A 312 -13.43 5.24 -4.61
N GLY A 313 -12.22 5.75 -4.39
CA GLY A 313 -11.99 6.78 -3.41
C GLY A 313 -10.75 7.63 -3.67
N PHE A 314 -10.64 8.67 -2.85
CA PHE A 314 -9.47 9.53 -2.75
C PHE A 314 -8.71 9.19 -1.46
N ASN A 315 -7.39 9.17 -1.53
CA ASN A 315 -6.53 9.14 -0.35
C ASN A 315 -6.10 10.56 -0.04
N LEU A 316 -6.18 10.98 1.22
CA LEU A 316 -5.63 12.25 1.68
C LEU A 316 -5.09 12.09 3.09
N GLY A 317 -3.91 12.61 3.38
CA GLY A 317 -3.38 12.58 4.73
C GLY A 317 -2.07 13.33 4.91
N ALA A 318 -1.55 13.21 6.12
CA ALA A 318 -0.26 13.71 6.54
C ALA A 318 0.67 12.55 6.90
N SER A 319 1.95 12.71 6.59
CA SER A 319 3.00 11.75 6.94
C SER A 319 4.00 12.39 7.89
N PHE A 320 4.51 11.60 8.81
CA PHE A 320 5.57 11.98 9.74
C PHE A 320 6.68 10.95 9.65
N SER A 321 7.77 11.32 8.98
CA SER A 321 8.96 10.47 8.90
C SER A 321 9.77 10.63 10.18
N LEU A 322 9.96 9.53 10.91
CA LEU A 322 10.84 9.44 12.07
C LEU A 322 12.29 9.30 11.64
N THR A 323 12.51 8.54 10.56
CA THR A 323 13.79 8.37 9.87
C THR A 323 13.53 8.25 8.38
N SER A 324 14.57 8.03 7.56
CA SER A 324 14.37 7.69 6.14
C SER A 324 13.65 6.35 5.94
N ARG A 325 13.62 5.48 6.96
CA ARG A 325 13.01 4.13 6.91
C ARG A 325 11.66 4.02 7.61
N TYR A 326 11.40 4.82 8.64
CA TYR A 326 10.19 4.68 9.45
C TYR A 326 9.29 5.91 9.32
N LYS A 327 8.02 5.70 9.02
CA LYS A 327 7.02 6.76 8.88
C LYS A 327 5.73 6.42 9.61
N LEU A 328 5.04 7.46 10.05
CA LEU A 328 3.69 7.42 10.56
C LEU A 328 2.78 8.21 9.63
N ASP A 329 1.78 7.55 9.05
CA ASP A 329 0.80 8.17 8.19
C ASP A 329 -0.53 8.30 8.93
N PHE A 330 -1.14 9.48 8.84
CA PHE A 330 -2.48 9.77 9.35
C PHE A 330 -3.31 10.33 8.21
N GLY A 331 -4.41 9.67 7.87
CA GLY A 331 -5.20 10.11 6.72
C GLY A 331 -6.58 9.54 6.67
N ALA A 332 -7.23 9.77 5.55
CA ALA A 332 -8.56 9.31 5.24
C ALA A 332 -8.60 8.69 3.84
N LYS A 333 -9.33 7.59 3.71
CA LYS A 333 -9.85 7.09 2.43
C LYS A 333 -11.27 7.64 2.25
N ILE A 334 -11.43 8.60 1.37
CA ILE A 334 -12.68 9.32 1.13
C ILE A 334 -13.40 8.66 -0.04
N PRO A 335 -14.59 8.06 0.14
CA PRO A 335 -15.33 7.50 -0.98
C PRO A 335 -15.75 8.62 -1.94
N MET A 336 -15.70 8.37 -3.25
CA MET A 336 -16.03 9.38 -4.27
C MET A 336 -17.45 9.96 -4.14
N SER A 337 -18.39 9.21 -3.54
CA SER A 337 -19.76 9.64 -3.26
C SER A 337 -19.82 10.78 -2.26
N ALA A 338 -18.83 10.92 -1.38
CA ALA A 338 -18.72 12.06 -0.48
C ALA A 338 -18.52 13.39 -1.22
N VAL A 339 -18.05 13.35 -2.47
CA VAL A 339 -17.88 14.53 -3.34
C VAL A 339 -18.83 14.51 -4.55
N GLY A 340 -19.91 13.73 -4.49
CA GLY A 340 -20.94 13.68 -5.53
C GLY A 340 -20.57 12.88 -6.78
N LEU A 341 -19.49 12.11 -6.74
CA LEU A 341 -19.04 11.26 -7.84
C LEU A 341 -19.44 9.79 -7.60
N PRO A 342 -19.57 8.96 -8.65
CA PRO A 342 -19.80 7.53 -8.47
C PRO A 342 -18.66 6.90 -7.66
N SER A 343 -18.98 6.30 -6.51
CA SER A 343 -18.01 5.58 -5.66
C SER A 343 -18.07 4.09 -5.76
N GLU A 344 -19.09 3.55 -6.40
CA GLU A 344 -19.34 2.12 -6.36
C GLU A 344 -19.76 1.55 -7.71
N LEU A 345 -19.22 0.37 -7.99
CA LEU A 345 -19.66 -0.45 -9.09
C LEU A 345 -20.01 -1.83 -8.55
N ARG A 346 -21.30 -2.18 -8.64
CA ARG A 346 -21.79 -3.52 -8.32
C ARG A 346 -21.58 -4.42 -9.52
N LEU A 347 -20.98 -5.58 -9.27
CA LEU A 347 -20.60 -6.52 -10.32
C LEU A 347 -21.71 -7.54 -10.62
N GLY A 348 -22.86 -7.48 -9.93
CA GLY A 348 -23.89 -8.50 -10.00
C GLY A 348 -23.48 -9.81 -9.32
N LEU A 349 -22.45 -9.74 -8.47
CA LEU A 349 -21.91 -10.84 -7.68
C LEU A 349 -22.29 -10.65 -6.21
N GLU A 350 -23.51 -10.22 -5.95
CA GLU A 350 -24.04 -10.02 -4.61
C GLU A 350 -25.20 -10.98 -4.34
N SER A 351 -25.32 -11.44 -3.10
CA SER A 351 -26.42 -12.28 -2.63
C SER A 351 -27.10 -11.58 -1.45
N PRO A 352 -28.29 -10.98 -1.66
CA PRO A 352 -29.09 -10.44 -0.58
C PRO A 352 -29.63 -11.52 0.37
N ALA A 353 -30.13 -11.10 1.53
CA ALA A 353 -30.74 -11.96 2.54
C ALA A 353 -32.08 -12.55 2.05
N SER A 354 -32.34 -13.80 2.46
CA SER A 354 -33.60 -14.52 2.22
C SER A 354 -34.33 -14.80 3.54
N TYR A 355 -35.64 -14.57 3.54
CA TYR A 355 -36.49 -14.62 4.73
C TYR A 355 -37.40 -15.86 4.75
N SER A 356 -37.92 -16.18 5.93
CA SER A 356 -38.71 -17.40 6.18
C SER A 356 -39.99 -17.54 5.36
N ASN A 357 -40.50 -16.47 4.76
CA ASN A 357 -41.63 -16.48 3.82
C ASN A 357 -41.21 -16.82 2.37
N GLY A 358 -39.93 -17.09 2.11
CA GLY A 358 -39.40 -17.34 0.77
C GLY A 358 -39.03 -16.08 0.00
N GLU A 359 -39.24 -14.89 0.59
CA GLU A 359 -38.86 -13.63 -0.03
C GLU A 359 -37.36 -13.38 0.09
N THR A 360 -36.76 -12.81 -0.97
CA THR A 360 -35.35 -12.41 -1.01
C THR A 360 -35.30 -10.92 -1.31
N LEU A 361 -34.47 -10.19 -0.56
CA LEU A 361 -34.33 -8.75 -0.77
C LEU A 361 -33.77 -8.46 -2.16
N VAL A 362 -34.14 -7.32 -2.73
CA VAL A 362 -33.60 -6.85 -4.00
C VAL A 362 -32.32 -6.06 -3.70
N SER A 363 -31.16 -6.47 -4.25
CA SER A 363 -29.88 -5.79 -3.98
C SER A 363 -29.94 -4.30 -4.28
N LYS A 364 -30.60 -3.93 -5.39
CA LYS A 364 -30.74 -2.56 -5.87
C LYS A 364 -31.64 -1.68 -4.99
N ASP A 365 -32.38 -2.25 -4.05
CA ASP A 365 -33.17 -1.52 -3.05
C ASP A 365 -32.35 -1.13 -1.81
N ILE A 366 -31.11 -1.62 -1.71
CA ILE A 366 -30.18 -1.31 -0.63
C ILE A 366 -29.18 -0.28 -1.14
N VAL A 367 -29.13 0.90 -0.54
CA VAL A 367 -28.15 1.95 -0.83
C VAL A 367 -27.08 1.96 0.26
N ILE A 368 -25.82 1.88 -0.15
CA ILE A 368 -24.68 1.83 0.78
C ILE A 368 -23.99 3.18 0.80
N LYS A 369 -23.73 3.69 2.01
CA LYS A 369 -22.99 4.94 2.23
C LYS A 369 -21.95 4.72 3.30
N ARG A 370 -20.72 5.14 3.02
CA ARG A 370 -19.60 5.06 3.95
C ARG A 370 -19.06 6.45 4.22
N THR A 371 -18.77 6.76 5.48
CA THR A 371 -18.01 7.99 5.80
C THR A 371 -16.54 7.80 5.40
N PRO A 372 -15.74 8.88 5.31
CA PRO A 372 -14.29 8.73 5.16
C PRO A 372 -13.73 7.73 6.18
N PHE A 373 -12.88 6.83 5.71
CA PHE A 373 -12.20 5.85 6.54
C PHE A 373 -10.91 6.47 7.07
N TRP A 374 -10.94 6.92 8.32
CA TRP A 374 -9.79 7.54 8.97
C TRP A 374 -8.84 6.47 9.47
N TYR A 375 -7.54 6.64 9.25
CA TYR A 375 -6.55 5.66 9.64
C TYR A 375 -5.28 6.30 10.19
N ALA A 376 -4.59 5.51 11.02
CA ALA A 376 -3.20 5.68 11.38
C ALA A 376 -2.43 4.45 10.90
N SER A 377 -1.28 4.67 10.27
CA SER A 377 -0.47 3.63 9.66
C SER A 377 0.99 3.81 10.03
N PHE A 378 1.66 2.72 10.39
CA PHE A 378 3.11 2.69 10.52
C PHE A 378 3.72 2.04 9.29
N ILE A 379 4.69 2.72 8.68
CA ILE A 379 5.34 2.31 7.44
C ILE A 379 6.82 2.05 7.71
N MET A 380 7.31 0.91 7.22
CA MET A 380 8.72 0.55 7.17
C MET A 380 9.19 0.44 5.71
N LEU A 381 10.21 1.22 5.35
CA LEU A 381 10.92 1.19 4.08
C LEU A 381 12.08 0.19 4.13
N PHE A 382 12.29 -0.55 3.04
CA PHE A 382 13.36 -1.54 2.87
C PHE A 382 14.52 -1.02 2.02
#